data_AF-A0A5D3BN11-F1
#
_entry.id   AF-A0A5D3BN11-F1
#
_cell.length_a   1.000
_cell.length_b   1.000
_cell.length_c   1.000
_cell.angle_alpha   90.00
_cell.angle_beta   90.00
_cell.angle_gamma   90.00
#
_symmetry.space_group_name_H-M   'P 1'
#
loop_
_entity.id
_entity.type
_entity.pdbx_description
1 polymer ?
#
loop_
_entity_poly.entity_id
_entity_poly.type
_entity_poly.pdbx_seq_one_letter_code
_entity_poly.pdbx_strand_id
1 'polypeptide(L)'
;MAEESFVKLLDAIFLDDSSTTVNTKKPFSSSDLLQLLRSDDSFVKLGLRQFYSILEVGLRDLGDGNFSFQSWTDPQIQAVCSIAYAIASASRSLTVDQAEAIVVAVIKKSLEFVFCYLEKSEFKCDDFSIQMYCQIVSASYL
;
A
#
# COMPACT_ATOMS: atom_id res chain seq x y z
N MET A 1 7.29 11.42 15.78
CA MET A 1 8.15 11.43 14.59
C MET A 1 7.91 10.23 13.66
N ALA A 2 8.05 8.98 14.13
CA ALA A 2 7.75 7.81 13.28
C ALA A 2 6.26 7.71 12.93
N GLU A 3 5.36 7.69 13.91
CA GLU A 3 3.90 7.58 13.65
C GLU A 3 3.35 8.71 12.76
N GLU A 4 3.82 9.94 12.95
CA GLU A 4 3.43 11.09 12.12
C GLU A 4 3.76 10.91 10.63
N SER A 5 4.80 10.14 10.30
CA SER A 5 5.20 9.90 8.91
C SER A 5 4.28 8.90 8.22
N PHE A 6 3.83 7.87 8.96
CA PHE A 6 2.83 6.94 8.48
C PHE A 6 1.48 7.62 8.33
N VAL A 7 1.06 8.42 9.31
CA VAL A 7 -0.19 9.20 9.25
C VAL A 7 -0.18 10.13 8.04
N LYS A 8 0.91 10.84 7.77
CA LYS A 8 1.03 11.69 6.57
C LYS A 8 0.95 10.90 5.26
N LEU A 9 1.51 9.69 5.22
CA LEU A 9 1.36 8.81 4.06
C LEU A 9 -0.11 8.41 3.89
N LEU A 10 -0.79 8.03 4.97
CA LEU A 10 -2.21 7.70 4.94
C LEU A 10 -3.07 8.88 4.52
N ASP A 11 -2.76 10.08 5.02
CA ASP A 11 -3.43 11.31 4.61
C ASP A 11 -3.25 11.54 3.11
N ALA A 12 -2.02 11.41 2.60
CA ALA A 12 -1.77 11.54 1.17
C ALA A 12 -2.47 10.46 0.30
N ILE A 13 -2.78 9.30 0.87
CA ILE A 13 -3.46 8.20 0.18
C ILE A 13 -4.99 8.33 0.24
N PHE A 14 -5.55 8.73 1.38
CA PHE A 14 -6.98 8.59 1.69
C PHE A 14 -7.75 9.90 1.92
N LEU A 15 -7.09 11.06 2.07
CA LEU A 15 -7.82 12.32 2.21
C LEU A 15 -8.35 12.81 0.85
N ASP A 16 -9.67 12.68 0.69
CA ASP A 16 -10.52 13.69 0.07
C ASP A 16 -10.94 14.65 1.21
N ASP A 17 -10.64 15.94 1.07
CA ASP A 17 -10.67 16.92 2.17
C ASP A 17 -12.09 17.16 2.69
N SER A 18 -12.41 16.61 3.87
CA SER A 18 -13.61 16.96 4.64
C SER A 18 -13.30 17.95 5.76
N SER A 19 -12.53 19.01 5.46
CA SER A 19 -12.44 20.17 6.33
C SER A 19 -12.73 21.47 5.57
N THR A 20 -13.95 21.96 5.76
CA THR A 20 -14.47 23.25 5.31
C THR A 20 -13.51 24.40 5.64
N THR A 21 -12.86 25.00 4.65
CA THR A 21 -12.76 26.47 4.47
C THR A 21 -12.33 26.79 3.03
N VAL A 22 -12.95 27.84 2.49
CA VAL A 22 -12.84 28.30 1.10
C VAL A 22 -11.38 28.58 0.71
N ASN A 23 -10.77 27.67 -0.06
CA ASN A 23 -9.83 27.95 -1.16
C ASN A 23 -9.48 26.63 -1.85
N THR A 24 -10.07 26.42 -3.03
CA THR A 24 -9.76 25.42 -4.07
C THR A 24 -8.55 24.51 -3.78
N LYS A 25 -8.73 23.46 -2.96
CA LYS A 25 -7.84 22.30 -2.95
C LYS A 25 -8.53 21.19 -3.71
N LYS A 26 -7.94 20.87 -4.85
CA LYS A 26 -8.35 19.81 -5.76
C LYS A 26 -8.28 18.47 -5.00
N PRO A 27 -9.19 17.51 -5.24
CA PRO A 27 -9.04 16.16 -4.73
C PRO A 27 -7.65 15.65 -5.09
N PHE A 28 -6.92 15.04 -4.13
CA PHE A 28 -5.60 14.48 -4.38
C PHE A 28 -5.69 13.51 -5.56
N SER A 29 -5.15 13.93 -6.69
CA SER A 29 -5.14 13.14 -7.90
C SER A 29 -4.09 12.04 -7.75
N SER A 30 -4.25 10.91 -8.45
CA SER A 30 -3.17 9.94 -8.67
C SER A 30 -1.86 10.61 -9.11
N SER A 31 -1.95 11.77 -9.78
CA SER A 31 -0.83 12.63 -10.16
C SER A 31 -0.07 13.22 -8.98
N ASP A 32 -0.78 13.61 -7.91
CA ASP A 32 -0.21 14.20 -6.70
C ASP A 32 0.49 13.14 -5.84
N LEU A 33 -0.10 11.94 -5.75
CA LEU A 33 0.52 10.78 -5.11
C LEU A 33 1.75 10.31 -5.89
N LEU A 34 1.70 10.33 -7.21
CA LEU A 34 2.85 10.04 -8.06
C LEU A 34 3.97 11.07 -7.87
N GLN A 35 3.64 12.36 -7.77
CA GLN A 35 4.62 13.40 -7.49
C GLN A 35 5.24 13.21 -6.10
N LEU A 36 4.44 12.77 -5.12
CA LEU A 36 4.89 12.40 -3.78
C LEU A 36 5.86 11.21 -3.80
N LEU A 37 5.54 10.15 -4.55
CA LEU A 37 6.40 8.96 -4.71
C LEU A 37 7.70 9.24 -5.47
N ARG A 38 7.71 10.26 -6.35
CA ARG A 38 8.93 10.76 -7.04
C ARG A 38 9.74 11.73 -6.20
N SER A 39 9.14 12.31 -5.15
CA SER A 39 9.78 13.34 -4.36
C SER A 39 10.85 12.72 -3.48
N ASP A 40 11.98 13.40 -3.32
CA ASP A 40 13.00 13.08 -2.33
C ASP A 40 12.53 13.34 -0.87
N ASP A 41 11.22 13.44 -0.65
CA ASP A 41 10.62 13.71 0.66
C ASP A 41 10.90 12.55 1.63
N SER A 42 11.80 12.81 2.57
CA SER A 42 12.19 11.88 3.62
C SER A 42 11.02 11.35 4.45
N PHE A 43 9.93 12.11 4.62
CA PHE A 43 8.75 11.68 5.37
C PHE A 43 7.94 10.62 4.62
N VAL A 44 7.80 10.79 3.31
CA VAL A 44 7.10 9.84 2.45
C VAL A 44 7.87 8.53 2.38
N LYS A 45 9.19 8.61 2.21
CA LYS A 45 10.08 7.44 2.26
C LYS A 45 10.01 6.73 3.59
N LEU A 46 9.91 7.47 4.70
CA LEU A 46 9.76 6.90 6.02
C LEU A 46 8.39 6.20 6.18
N GLY A 47 7.31 6.80 5.70
CA GLY A 47 5.99 6.17 5.65
C GLY A 47 5.98 4.87 4.84
N LEU A 48 6.63 4.87 3.67
CA LEU A 48 6.77 3.67 2.82
C LEU A 48 7.58 2.58 3.52
N ARG A 49 8.66 2.94 4.23
CA ARG A 49 9.44 1.99 5.03
C ARG A 49 8.63 1.39 6.17
N GLN A 50 7.78 2.20 6.81
CA GLN A 50 6.89 1.70 7.87
C GLN A 50 5.85 0.75 7.30
N PHE A 51 5.24 1.09 6.17
CA PHE A 51 4.32 0.19 5.49
C PHE A 51 5.01 -1.11 5.06
N TYR A 52 6.23 -1.03 4.54
CA TYR A 52 7.06 -2.20 4.26
C TYR A 52 7.27 -3.09 5.50
N SER A 53 7.61 -2.50 6.65
CA SER A 53 7.76 -3.25 7.89
C SER A 53 6.44 -3.88 8.38
N ILE A 54 5.30 -3.25 8.15
CA ILE A 54 3.98 -3.86 8.43
C ILE A 54 3.80 -5.12 7.57
N LEU A 55 4.13 -5.06 6.28
CA LEU A 55 4.07 -6.23 5.40
C LEU A 55 5.04 -7.33 5.84
N GLU A 56 6.27 -6.98 6.26
CA GLU A 56 7.23 -7.95 6.81
C GLU A 56 6.73 -8.61 8.09
N VAL A 57 6.09 -7.84 8.98
CA VAL A 57 5.48 -8.38 10.19
C VAL A 57 4.34 -9.31 9.82
N GLY A 58 3.46 -8.93 8.89
CA GLY A 58 2.37 -9.78 8.43
C GLY A 58 2.84 -11.09 7.81
N LEU A 59 3.89 -11.04 6.99
CA LEU A 59 4.50 -12.19 6.32
C LEU A 59 5.50 -12.98 7.18
N ARG A 60 5.66 -12.63 8.45
CA ARG A 60 6.51 -13.40 9.35
C ARG A 60 5.90 -14.78 9.57
N ASP A 61 6.66 -15.80 9.17
CA ASP A 61 6.36 -17.21 9.40
C ASP A 61 6.41 -17.53 10.91
N LEU A 62 5.36 -18.17 11.41
CA LEU A 62 5.23 -18.59 12.81
C LEU A 62 5.70 -20.03 13.05
N GLY A 63 6.16 -20.74 12.03
CA GLY A 63 6.81 -22.06 12.12
C GLY A 63 5.87 -23.25 11.92
N ASP A 64 4.59 -23.02 11.72
CA ASP A 64 3.54 -24.01 11.43
C ASP A 64 2.95 -23.85 10.02
N GLY A 65 3.60 -23.06 9.17
CA GLY A 65 3.09 -22.67 7.87
C GLY A 65 2.00 -21.60 7.95
N ASN A 66 1.77 -21.01 9.12
CA ASN A 66 0.94 -19.83 9.29
C ASN A 66 1.79 -18.57 9.31
N PHE A 67 1.19 -17.51 8.77
CA PHE A 67 1.76 -16.19 8.77
C PHE A 67 1.13 -15.36 9.87
N SER A 68 1.89 -14.39 10.40
CA SER A 68 1.40 -13.50 11.44
C SER A 68 0.16 -12.69 11.04
N PHE A 69 -0.04 -12.43 9.74
CA PHE A 69 -1.26 -11.75 9.27
C PHE A 69 -2.54 -12.53 9.54
N GLN A 70 -2.47 -13.85 9.75
CA GLN A 70 -3.67 -14.65 10.03
C GLN A 70 -4.29 -14.32 11.40
N SER A 71 -3.54 -13.68 12.30
CA SER A 71 -4.09 -13.17 13.56
C SER A 71 -4.70 -11.77 13.42
N TRP A 72 -4.66 -11.16 12.22
CA TRP A 72 -5.22 -9.84 11.97
C TRP A 72 -6.72 -9.94 11.68
N THR A 73 -7.44 -8.85 11.94
CA THR A 73 -8.86 -8.75 11.62
C THR A 73 -9.08 -8.41 10.15
N ASP A 74 -10.23 -8.76 9.58
CA ASP A 74 -10.55 -8.44 8.18
C ASP A 74 -10.37 -6.94 7.85
N PRO A 75 -10.78 -5.98 8.72
CA PRO A 75 -10.51 -4.56 8.48
C PRO A 75 -9.00 -4.21 8.44
N GLN A 76 -8.16 -4.88 9.22
CA GLN A 76 -6.71 -4.65 9.19
C GLN A 76 -6.10 -5.17 7.88
N ILE A 77 -6.52 -6.35 7.44
CA ILE A 77 -6.14 -6.90 6.14
C ILE A 77 -6.59 -5.95 5.02
N GLN A 78 -7.86 -5.52 5.05
CA GLN A 78 -8.41 -4.60 4.06
C GLN A 78 -7.65 -3.26 4.02
N ALA A 79 -7.28 -2.70 5.17
CA ALA A 79 -6.51 -1.46 5.22
C ALA A 79 -5.13 -1.60 4.54
N VAL A 80 -4.40 -2.68 4.85
CA VAL A 80 -3.09 -2.97 4.24
C VAL A 80 -3.22 -3.14 2.73
N CYS A 81 -4.24 -3.89 2.32
CA CYS A 81 -4.63 -4.10 0.92
C CYS A 81 -4.93 -2.77 0.18
N SER A 82 -5.72 -1.88 0.78
CA SER A 82 -6.05 -0.57 0.20
C SER A 82 -4.83 0.35 0.06
N ILE A 83 -3.95 0.36 1.06
CA ILE A 83 -2.69 1.14 1.02
C ILE A 83 -1.79 0.62 -0.11
N ALA A 84 -1.59 -0.70 -0.18
CA ALA A 84 -0.81 -1.35 -1.23
C ALA A 84 -1.34 -1.01 -2.63
N TYR A 85 -2.66 -1.06 -2.80
CA TYR A 85 -3.31 -0.70 -4.05
C TYR A 85 -3.07 0.76 -4.44
N ALA A 86 -3.23 1.71 -3.53
CA ALA A 86 -3.03 3.12 -3.82
C ALA A 86 -1.59 3.42 -4.25
N ILE A 87 -0.61 2.82 -3.56
CA ILE A 87 0.81 2.94 -3.89
C ILE A 87 1.08 2.34 -5.27
N ALA A 88 0.62 1.11 -5.53
CA ALA A 88 0.81 0.45 -6.82
C ALA A 88 0.12 1.20 -7.98
N SER A 89 -1.07 1.77 -7.73
CA SER A 89 -1.79 2.53 -8.75
C SER A 89 -1.08 3.82 -9.11
N ALA A 90 -0.53 4.54 -8.13
CA ALA A 90 0.24 5.76 -8.37
C ALA A 90 1.61 5.47 -8.97
N SER A 91 2.25 4.34 -8.61
CA SER A 91 3.54 3.96 -9.19
C SER A 91 3.44 3.58 -10.67
N ARG A 92 2.26 3.22 -11.18
CA ARG A 92 2.03 2.81 -12.58
C ARG A 92 2.50 3.83 -13.61
N SER A 93 2.50 5.12 -13.26
CA SER A 93 2.98 6.17 -14.18
C SER A 93 4.44 6.58 -13.93
N LEU A 94 5.17 5.85 -13.07
CA LEU A 94 6.63 5.96 -12.90
C LEU A 94 7.32 5.11 -13.96
N THR A 95 8.39 5.63 -14.55
CA THR A 95 9.34 4.79 -15.29
C THR A 95 10.25 4.06 -14.31
N VAL A 96 10.86 2.94 -14.73
CA VAL A 96 11.78 2.16 -13.89
C VAL A 96 12.92 3.02 -13.34
N ASP A 97 13.42 3.99 -14.12
CA ASP A 97 14.46 4.93 -13.68
C ASP A 97 13.99 5.96 -12.64
N GLN A 98 12.68 6.19 -12.55
CA GLN A 98 12.05 7.12 -11.60
C GLN A 98 11.48 6.40 -10.37
N ALA A 99 11.36 5.07 -10.42
CA ALA A 99 10.84 4.28 -9.33
C ALA A 99 11.92 4.10 -8.27
N GLU A 100 11.76 4.77 -7.14
CA GLU A 100 12.68 4.57 -6.03
C GLU A 100 12.68 3.12 -5.55
N ALA A 101 13.84 2.64 -5.11
CA ALA A 101 14.02 1.26 -4.64
C ALA A 101 13.01 0.87 -3.54
N ILE A 102 12.62 1.83 -2.68
CA ILE A 102 11.63 1.58 -1.62
C ILE A 102 10.21 1.35 -2.17
N VAL A 103 9.81 2.06 -3.23
CA VAL A 103 8.50 1.87 -3.87
C VAL A 103 8.43 0.49 -4.50
N VAL A 104 9.47 0.09 -5.22
CA VAL A 104 9.57 -1.25 -5.83
C VAL A 104 9.56 -2.34 -4.76
N ALA A 105 10.28 -2.16 -3.65
CA ALA A 105 10.29 -3.10 -2.54
C ALA A 105 8.90 -3.25 -1.91
N VAL A 106 8.18 -2.14 -1.68
CA VAL A 106 6.81 -2.14 -1.16
C VAL A 106 5.85 -2.88 -2.09
N ILE A 107 5.90 -2.64 -3.41
CA ILE A 107 5.03 -3.32 -4.37
C ILE A 107 5.30 -4.83 -4.38
N LYS A 108 6.58 -5.24 -4.45
CA LYS A 108 6.96 -6.65 -4.41
C LYS A 108 6.48 -7.33 -3.12
N LYS A 109 6.67 -6.69 -1.98
CA LYS A 109 6.24 -7.23 -0.68
C LYS A 109 4.73 -7.27 -0.54
N SER A 110 4.03 -6.32 -1.15
CA SER A 110 2.56 -6.31 -1.21
C SER A 110 2.04 -7.47 -2.07
N LEU A 111 2.67 -7.77 -3.20
CA LEU A 111 2.33 -8.94 -4.03
C LEU A 111 2.50 -10.26 -3.26
N GLU A 112 3.62 -10.42 -2.56
CA GLU A 112 3.89 -11.59 -1.71
C GLU A 112 2.81 -11.72 -0.63
N PHE A 113 2.46 -10.61 0.04
CA PHE A 113 1.40 -10.58 1.05
C PHE A 113 0.05 -11.07 0.50
N VAL A 114 -0.38 -10.53 -0.64
CA VAL A 114 -1.66 -10.93 -1.25
C VAL A 114 -1.62 -12.38 -1.71
N PHE A 115 -0.51 -12.84 -2.28
CA PHE A 115 -0.35 -14.23 -2.69
C PHE A 115 -0.48 -15.20 -1.50
N CYS A 116 0.27 -14.94 -0.42
CA CYS A 116 0.20 -15.75 0.80
C CYS A 116 -1.19 -15.68 1.47
N TYR A 117 -1.83 -14.50 1.46
CA TYR A 117 -3.20 -14.34 1.95
C TYR A 117 -4.19 -15.20 1.15
N LEU A 118 -4.11 -15.18 -0.18
CA LEU A 118 -4.97 -15.99 -1.05
C LEU A 118 -4.71 -17.49 -0.89
N GLU A 119 -3.46 -17.91 -0.71
CA GLU A 119 -3.11 -19.32 -0.50
C GLU A 119 -3.66 -19.87 0.82
N LYS A 120 -3.70 -19.04 1.87
CA LYS A 120 -4.13 -19.45 3.22
C LYS A 120 -5.60 -19.18 3.50
N SER A 121 -6.25 -18.36 2.69
CA SER A 121 -7.67 -18.08 2.80
C SER A 121 -8.50 -19.31 2.43
N GLU A 122 -9.29 -19.82 3.37
CA GLU A 122 -10.45 -20.65 3.04
C GLU A 122 -11.48 -19.76 2.35
N PHE A 123 -11.33 -19.53 1.04
CA PHE A 123 -12.13 -18.60 0.24
C PHE A 123 -13.63 -18.59 0.62
N LYS A 124 -14.02 -17.69 1.53
CA LYS A 124 -15.27 -16.95 1.38
C LYS A 124 -14.90 -15.82 0.43
N CYS A 125 -15.01 -16.13 -0.85
CA CYS A 125 -14.64 -15.28 -1.96
C CYS A 125 -15.43 -13.97 -1.91
N ASP A 126 -14.96 -13.01 -1.13
CA ASP A 126 -15.30 -11.62 -1.33
C ASP A 126 -14.47 -11.11 -2.50
N ASP A 127 -15.17 -10.64 -3.54
CA ASP A 127 -14.66 -10.19 -4.84
C ASP A 127 -13.44 -9.25 -4.75
N PHE A 128 -13.26 -8.56 -3.62
CA PHE A 128 -12.18 -7.61 -3.37
C PHE A 128 -10.78 -8.22 -3.36
N SER A 129 -10.61 -9.42 -2.81
CA SER A 129 -9.28 -10.06 -2.69
C SER A 129 -8.72 -10.48 -4.05
N ILE A 130 -9.59 -10.98 -4.94
CA ILE A 130 -9.26 -11.35 -6.32
C ILE A 130 -9.13 -10.11 -7.21
N GLN A 131 -10.04 -9.13 -7.11
CA GLN A 131 -9.91 -7.86 -7.85
C GLN A 131 -8.61 -7.15 -7.52
N MET A 132 -8.25 -7.08 -6.24
CA MET A 132 -7.02 -6.45 -5.79
C MET A 132 -5.78 -7.20 -6.30
N TYR A 133 -5.73 -8.54 -6.22
CA TYR A 133 -4.61 -9.31 -6.77
C TYR A 133 -4.41 -8.99 -8.26
N CYS A 134 -5.47 -9.03 -9.05
CA CYS A 134 -5.43 -8.67 -10.46
C CYS A 134 -4.97 -7.21 -10.68
N GLN A 135 -5.33 -6.29 -9.78
CA GLN A 135 -4.97 -4.87 -9.89
C GLN A 135 -3.52 -4.57 -9.48
N ILE A 136 -3.00 -5.21 -8.44
CA ILE A 136 -1.58 -5.06 -8.05
C ILE A 136 -0.69 -5.75 -9.08
N VAL A 137 -1.08 -6.94 -9.56
CA VAL A 137 -0.37 -7.63 -10.64
C VAL A 137 -0.38 -6.77 -11.91
N SER A 138 -1.52 -6.26 -12.36
CA SER A 138 -1.57 -5.38 -13.55
C SER A 138 -0.79 -4.07 -13.40
N ALA A 139 -0.63 -3.55 -12.17
CA ALA A 139 0.21 -2.40 -11.89
C ALA A 139 1.72 -2.71 -11.86
N SER A 140 2.12 -3.98 -11.74
CA SER A 140 3.53 -4.40 -11.59
C SER A 140 4.19 -4.88 -12.89
N TYR A 141 3.42 -5.10 -13.96
CA TYR A 141 3.87 -5.67 -15.26
C TYR A 141 3.89 -4.65 -16.42
N LEU A 142 3.95 -3.35 -16.12
CA LEU A 142 4.16 -2.24 -17.07
C LEU A 142 5.43 -1.49 -16.68
#